data_AF-A0A662J1A4-F1
#
_entry.id   AF-A0A662J1A4-F1
#
_cell.length_a   1.000
_cell.length_b   1.000
_cell.length_c   1.000
_cell.angle_alpha   90.00
_cell.angle_beta   90.00
_cell.angle_gamma   90.00
#
_symmetry.space_group_name_H-M   'P 1'
#
loop_
_entity.id
_entity.type
_entity.pdbx_description
1 polymer ?
#
loop_
_entity_poly.entity_id
_entity_poly.type
_entity_poly.pdbx_seq_one_letter_code
_entity_poly.pdbx_strand_id
1 'polypeptide(L)'
;MPTLLIKNVPEELLRELRRLKVELECRTWAELLEKLVKRGRGGLLTLSSEEERAMKEAVGEFLKLREVVSRKWSGPSVLEEFRKARRHEG
;
A
#
# COMPACT_ATOMS: atom_id res chain seq x y z
N MET A 1 -4.90 -21.55 -24.07
CA MET A 1 -3.87 -21.53 -23.00
C MET A 1 -3.31 -20.13 -22.93
N PRO A 2 -3.44 -19.38 -21.83
CA PRO A 2 -2.84 -18.06 -21.74
C PRO A 2 -1.34 -18.24 -21.47
N THR A 3 -0.54 -18.26 -22.52
CA THR A 3 0.90 -18.10 -22.43
C THR A 3 1.16 -16.66 -21.98
N LEU A 4 1.56 -16.49 -20.72
CA LEU A 4 2.11 -15.22 -20.26
C LEU A 4 3.31 -14.88 -21.15
N LEU A 5 3.07 -14.02 -22.13
CA LEU A 5 4.07 -13.42 -22.98
C LEU A 5 4.83 -12.40 -22.13
N ILE A 6 5.77 -12.89 -21.32
CA ILE A 6 6.78 -12.07 -20.68
C ILE A 6 7.67 -11.51 -21.81
N LYS A 7 7.23 -10.43 -22.44
CA LYS A 7 7.99 -9.72 -23.47
C LYS A 7 8.91 -8.72 -22.76
N ASN A 8 10.13 -8.56 -23.26
CA ASN A 8 11.16 -7.63 -22.76
C ASN A 8 11.73 -7.95 -21.37
N VAL A 9 11.96 -9.23 -21.05
CA VAL A 9 12.76 -9.59 -19.87
C VAL A 9 14.17 -10.01 -20.32
N PRO A 10 15.23 -9.46 -19.67
CA PRO A 10 16.61 -9.87 -19.96
C PRO A 10 16.79 -11.39 -19.85
N GLU A 11 17.57 -11.98 -20.76
CA GLU A 11 17.77 -13.44 -20.81
C GLU A 11 18.32 -14.00 -19.50
N GLU A 12 19.20 -13.26 -18.82
CA GLU A 12 19.74 -13.66 -17.52
C GLU A 12 18.65 -13.73 -16.44
N LEU A 13 17.71 -12.77 -16.42
CA LEU A 13 16.58 -12.80 -15.51
C LEU A 13 15.62 -13.96 -15.84
N LEU A 14 15.43 -14.29 -17.12
CA LEU A 14 14.66 -15.48 -17.50
C LEU A 14 15.32 -16.78 -17.04
N ARG A 15 16.66 -16.88 -17.08
CA ARG A 15 17.39 -18.05 -16.56
C ARG A 15 17.18 -18.23 -15.07
N GLU A 16 17.32 -17.15 -14.30
CA GLU A 16 17.08 -17.16 -12.86
C GLU A 16 15.64 -17.54 -12.52
N LEU A 17 14.66 -16.96 -13.22
CA LEU A 17 13.26 -17.27 -13.02
C LEU A 17 12.93 -18.74 -13.36
N ARG A 18 13.55 -19.32 -14.41
CA ARG A 18 13.39 -20.75 -14.73
C ARG A 18 13.98 -21.64 -13.63
N ARG A 19 15.15 -21.29 -13.11
CA ARG A 19 15.79 -22.02 -11.99
C ARG A 19 14.89 -21.99 -10.75
N LEU A 20 14.40 -20.81 -10.38
CA LEU A 20 13.50 -20.63 -9.23
C LEU A 20 12.16 -21.38 -9.41
N LYS A 21 11.65 -21.48 -10.64
CA LYS A 21 10.44 -22.26 -10.93
C LYS A 21 10.61 -23.73 -10.52
N VAL A 22 11.78 -24.31 -10.77
CA VAL A 22 12.10 -25.70 -10.43
C VAL A 22 12.36 -25.84 -8.93
N GLU A 23 13.21 -24.98 -8.37
CA GLU A 23 13.55 -25.02 -6.93
C GLU A 23 12.33 -24.84 -6.01
N LEU A 24 11.32 -24.08 -6.46
CA LEU A 24 10.10 -23.82 -5.70
C LEU A 24 8.92 -24.71 -6.14
N GLU A 25 9.16 -25.73 -6.95
CA GLU A 25 8.16 -26.70 -7.43
C GLU A 25 6.90 -26.03 -8.02
N CYS A 26 7.07 -24.97 -8.80
CA CYS A 26 5.96 -24.23 -9.41
C CYS A 26 5.60 -24.85 -10.77
N ARG A 27 4.31 -25.20 -10.97
CA ARG A 27 3.81 -25.74 -12.25
C ARG A 27 3.67 -24.63 -13.28
N THR A 28 3.20 -23.46 -12.85
CA THR A 28 2.95 -22.30 -13.71
C THR A 28 3.84 -21.10 -13.37
N TRP A 29 4.01 -20.19 -14.33
CA TRP A 29 4.68 -18.91 -14.09
C TRP A 29 3.90 -18.01 -13.12
N ALA A 30 2.57 -18.12 -13.15
CA ALA A 30 1.70 -17.40 -12.21
C ALA A 30 1.96 -17.83 -10.76
N GLU A 31 2.10 -19.14 -10.49
CA GLU A 31 2.47 -19.66 -9.16
C GLU A 31 3.83 -19.14 -8.69
N LEU A 32 4.83 -19.11 -9.58
CA LEU A 32 6.14 -18.55 -9.24
C LEU A 32 6.04 -17.07 -8.88
N LEU A 33 5.37 -16.27 -9.72
CA LEU A 33 5.19 -14.84 -9.47
C LEU A 33 4.41 -14.60 -8.17
N GLU A 34 3.38 -15.40 -7.89
CA GLU A 34 2.65 -15.34 -6.63
C GLU A 34 3.54 -15.63 -5.42
N LYS A 35 4.37 -16.68 -5.48
CA LYS A 35 5.32 -17.02 -4.41
C LYS A 35 6.38 -15.95 -4.22
N LEU A 36 6.94 -15.41 -5.31
CA LEU A 36 7.93 -14.32 -5.26
C LEU A 36 7.33 -13.04 -4.69
N VAL A 37 6.10 -12.69 -5.09
CA VAL A 37 5.38 -11.54 -4.56
C VAL A 37 5.01 -11.75 -3.10
N LYS A 38 4.57 -12.95 -2.68
CA LYS A 38 4.33 -13.26 -1.25
C LYS A 38 5.61 -13.18 -0.42
N ARG A 39 6.72 -13.71 -0.94
CA ARG A 39 8.03 -13.70 -0.27
C ARG A 39 8.65 -12.30 -0.22
N GLY A 40 8.47 -11.49 -1.26
CA GLY A 40 8.86 -10.08 -1.32
C GLY A 40 7.92 -9.15 -0.54
N ARG A 41 6.65 -9.50 -0.39
CA ARG A 41 5.68 -8.79 0.49
C ARG A 41 6.02 -8.93 1.97
N GLY A 42 6.77 -9.97 2.36
CA GLY A 42 7.38 -10.05 3.69
C GLY A 42 8.35 -8.91 4.00
N GLY A 43 8.70 -8.06 3.02
CA GLY A 43 9.49 -6.84 3.23
C GLY A 43 8.84 -5.53 2.77
N LEU A 44 7.66 -5.54 2.12
CA LEU A 44 7.09 -4.29 1.53
C LEU A 44 5.65 -3.95 1.95
N LEU A 45 4.84 -4.88 2.46
CA LEU A 45 3.45 -4.59 2.87
C LEU A 45 2.96 -5.41 4.08
N THR A 46 3.86 -5.82 4.96
CA THR A 46 3.47 -6.29 6.30
C THR A 46 3.65 -5.14 7.27
N LEU A 47 2.55 -4.41 7.54
CA LEU A 47 2.46 -3.72 8.83
C LEU A 47 2.62 -4.82 9.89
N SER A 48 3.50 -4.62 10.86
CA SER A 48 3.48 -5.44 12.07
C SER A 48 2.08 -5.37 12.69
N SER A 49 1.68 -6.41 13.44
CA SER A 49 0.39 -6.39 14.15
C SER A 49 0.23 -5.14 15.02
N GLU A 50 1.34 -4.63 15.56
CA GLU A 50 1.40 -3.40 16.34
C GLU A 50 1.17 -2.15 15.48
N GLU A 51 1.79 -2.05 14.31
CA GLU A 51 1.55 -0.94 13.37
C GLU A 51 0.13 -0.95 12.82
N GLU A 52 -0.43 -2.14 12.54
CA GLU A 52 -1.83 -2.27 12.12
C GLU A 52 -2.78 -1.83 13.24
N ARG A 53 -2.49 -2.22 14.48
CA ARG A 53 -3.27 -1.81 15.66
C ARG A 53 -3.18 -0.30 15.90
N ALA A 54 -1.97 0.25 15.89
CA ALA A 54 -1.73 1.68 16.07
C ALA A 54 -2.43 2.51 14.98
N MET A 55 -2.41 2.04 13.73
CA MET A 55 -3.11 2.68 12.62
C MET A 55 -4.63 2.66 12.83
N LYS A 56 -5.20 1.52 13.25
CA LYS A 56 -6.64 1.42 13.55
C LYS A 56 -7.06 2.34 14.70
N GLU A 57 -6.24 2.42 15.75
CA GLU A 57 -6.47 3.31 16.89
C GLU A 57 -6.41 4.78 16.44
N ALA A 58 -5.38 5.19 15.69
CA ALA A 58 -5.23 6.55 15.18
C ALA A 58 -6.39 6.98 14.25
N VAL A 59 -6.83 6.09 13.36
CA VAL A 59 -8.01 6.35 12.52
C VAL A 59 -9.27 6.54 13.37
N GLY A 60 -9.45 5.70 14.40
CA GLY A 60 -10.56 5.81 15.33
C GLY A 60 -10.56 7.15 16.10
N GLU A 61 -9.40 7.60 16.58
CA GLU A 61 -9.23 8.88 17.25
C GLU A 61 -9.49 10.06 16.32
N PHE A 62 -9.01 9.99 15.07
CA PHE A 62 -9.27 11.03 14.07
C PHE A 62 -10.76 11.20 13.77
N LEU A 63 -11.50 10.09 13.67
CA LEU A 63 -12.95 10.13 13.47
C LEU A 63 -13.68 10.73 14.68
N LYS A 64 -13.27 10.40 15.91
CA LYS A 64 -13.80 11.05 17.12
C LYS A 64 -13.50 12.55 17.13
N LEU A 65 -12.29 12.95 16.75
CA LEU A 65 -11.91 14.35 16.63
C LEU A 65 -12.81 15.07 15.63
N ARG A 66 -13.08 14.47 14.47
CA ARG A 66 -14.01 15.01 13.48
C ARG A 66 -15.40 15.26 14.08
N GLU A 67 -15.93 14.35 14.88
CA GLU A 67 -17.23 14.53 15.54
C GLU A 67 -17.22 15.69 16.54
N VAL A 68 -16.18 15.77 17.38
CA VAL A 68 -16.02 16.85 18.36
C VAL A 68 -15.90 18.20 17.67
N VAL A 69 -15.07 18.28 16.63
CA VAL A 69 -14.92 19.49 15.80
C VAL A 69 -16.26 19.83 15.18
N SER A 70 -16.96 18.89 14.55
CA SER A 70 -18.27 19.16 13.93
C SER A 70 -19.32 19.68 14.92
N ARG A 71 -19.29 19.22 16.18
CA ARG A 71 -20.23 19.68 17.22
C ARG A 71 -19.86 21.03 17.82
N LYS A 72 -18.56 21.29 18.02
CA LYS A 72 -18.07 22.48 18.73
C LYS A 72 -17.69 23.63 17.80
N TRP A 73 -17.53 23.36 16.51
CA TRP A 73 -17.15 24.36 15.53
C TRP A 73 -18.32 25.30 15.26
N SER A 74 -18.21 26.51 15.77
CA SER A 74 -19.13 27.63 15.53
C SER A 74 -18.60 28.64 14.51
N GLY A 75 -17.44 28.36 13.91
CA GLY A 75 -16.74 29.25 12.97
C GLY A 75 -17.18 29.10 11.51
N PRO A 76 -16.60 29.90 10.61
CA PRO A 76 -16.76 29.77 9.15
C PRO A 76 -16.36 28.38 8.67
N SER A 77 -16.72 28.00 7.45
CA SER A 77 -16.37 26.67 6.95
C SER A 77 -14.85 26.43 7.02
N VAL A 78 -14.43 25.17 7.24
CA VAL A 78 -12.99 24.80 7.26
C VAL A 78 -12.27 25.27 5.98
N LEU A 79 -12.97 25.31 4.84
CA LEU A 79 -12.46 25.84 3.58
C LEU A 79 -12.21 27.36 3.61
N GLU A 80 -13.05 28.13 4.29
CA GLU A 80 -12.86 29.58 4.44
C GLU A 80 -11.68 29.90 5.35
N GLU A 81 -11.53 29.18 6.47
CA GLU A 81 -10.36 29.32 7.34
C GLU A 81 -9.06 28.93 6.61
N PHE A 82 -9.09 27.83 5.84
CA PHE A 82 -7.92 27.40 5.06
C PHE A 82 -7.55 28.41 3.95
N ARG A 83 -8.54 29.07 3.35
CA ARG A 83 -8.31 30.17 2.40
C ARG A 83 -7.77 31.42 3.08
N LYS A 84 -8.21 31.72 4.30
CA LYS A 84 -7.74 32.86 5.09
C LYS A 84 -6.29 32.68 5.50
N ALA A 85 -5.93 31.51 6.03
CA ALA A 85 -4.55 31.18 6.40
C ALA A 85 -3.57 31.35 5.22
N ARG A 86 -3.94 30.86 4.03
CA ARG A 86 -3.11 31.02 2.82
C ARG A 86 -2.95 32.46 2.33
N ARG A 87 -3.84 33.39 2.72
CA ARG A 87 -3.69 34.82 2.39
C ARG A 87 -2.74 35.56 3.34
N HIS A 88 -2.28 34.92 4.42
CA HIS A 88 -1.30 35.48 5.35
C HIS A 88 0.16 35.06 5.04
N GLU A 89 0.38 34.28 3.98
CA GLU A 89 1.72 33.92 3.46
C GLU A 89 2.22 34.91 2.37
N GLY A 90 1.70 36.15 2.37
CA GLY A 90 2.08 37.21 1.44
C GLY A 90 3.10 38.18 2.03
#